data_AF-A0A7Y0TPI6-F1
#
_entry.id   AF-A0A7Y0TPI6-F1
#
_cell.length_a   1.000
_cell.length_b   1.000
_cell.length_c   1.000
_cell.angle_alpha   90.00
_cell.angle_beta   90.00
_cell.angle_gamma   90.00
#
_symmetry.space_group_name_H-M   'P 1'
#
loop_
_entity.id
_entity.type
_entity.pdbx_description
1 polymer ?
#
loop_
_entity_poly.entity_id
_entity_poly.type
_entity_poly.pdbx_seq_one_letter_code
_entity_poly.pdbx_strand_id
1 'polypeptide(L)'
;TIEEIEKMQYITSIERIGIAKGITQGITQGITQGIAKGESKLLTRQLERRFGALPAWATEKLSNASESALEAWGEAILTAPTLEVVFNRDATS
;
A
#
# COMPACT_ATOMS: atom_id res chain seq x y z
N THR A 1 39.72 3.50 -15.29
CA THR A 1 40.44 4.49 -16.13
C THR A 1 40.18 5.89 -15.59
N ILE A 2 41.11 6.84 -15.75
CA ILE A 2 40.95 8.25 -15.29
C ILE A 2 39.62 8.87 -15.79
N GLU A 3 39.15 8.44 -16.96
CA GLU A 3 37.87 8.83 -17.57
C GLU A 3 36.61 8.52 -16.72
N GLU A 4 36.63 7.46 -15.90
CA GLU A 4 35.49 7.08 -15.06
C GLU A 4 35.44 7.90 -13.77
N ILE A 5 36.60 8.33 -13.29
CA ILE A 5 36.76 9.27 -12.17
C ILE A 5 36.33 10.68 -12.62
N GLU A 6 36.68 11.10 -13.85
CA GLU A 6 36.21 12.38 -14.42
C GLU A 6 34.71 12.41 -14.68
N LYS A 7 34.09 11.30 -15.11
CA LYS A 7 32.62 11.20 -15.24
C LYS A 7 31.90 11.32 -13.90
N MET A 8 32.45 10.74 -12.81
CA MET A 8 31.90 10.93 -11.46
C MET A 8 32.07 12.38 -10.96
N GLN A 9 33.10 13.09 -11.43
CA GLN A 9 33.37 14.49 -11.08
C GLN A 9 32.37 15.49 -11.69
N TYR A 10 31.55 15.07 -12.66
CA TYR A 10 30.55 15.90 -13.35
C TYR A 10 29.10 15.75 -12.88
N ILE A 11 28.82 14.97 -11.83
CA ILE A 11 27.53 15.08 -11.17
C ILE A 11 27.55 16.40 -10.38
N THR A 12 26.93 17.43 -10.93
CA THR A 12 26.71 18.71 -10.25
C THR A 12 25.94 18.46 -8.96
N SER A 13 26.07 19.35 -7.97
CA SER A 13 25.34 19.21 -6.70
C SER A 13 23.82 19.04 -6.91
N ILE A 14 23.27 19.64 -7.97
CA ILE A 14 21.85 19.50 -8.34
C ILE A 14 21.52 18.08 -8.81
N GLU A 15 22.35 17.48 -9.66
CA GLU A 15 22.14 16.11 -10.14
C GLU A 15 22.25 15.09 -9.00
N ARG A 16 23.19 15.28 -8.05
CA ARG A 16 23.26 14.43 -6.84
C ARG A 16 22.00 14.52 -6.01
N ILE A 17 21.46 15.73 -5.80
CA ILE A 17 20.22 15.96 -5.05
C ILE A 17 19.03 15.32 -5.78
N GLY A 18 18.96 15.46 -7.11
CA GLY A 18 17.91 14.87 -7.94
C GLY A 18 17.89 13.35 -7.84
N ILE A 19 19.05 12.71 -7.96
CA ILE A 19 19.20 11.25 -7.83
C ILE A 19 18.81 10.80 -6.42
N ALA A 20 19.33 11.45 -5.38
CA ALA A 20 19.02 11.11 -3.99
C ALA A 20 17.52 11.24 -3.70
N LYS A 21 16.88 12.33 -4.17
CA LYS A 21 15.44 12.54 -4.02
C LYS A 21 14.64 11.48 -4.76
N GLY A 22 15.02 11.15 -6.00
CA GLY A 22 14.35 10.13 -6.80
C GLY A 22 14.42 8.73 -6.16
N ILE A 23 15.60 8.35 -5.63
CA ILE A 23 15.78 7.09 -4.90
C ILE A 23 14.91 7.07 -3.65
N THR A 24 14.95 8.11 -2.82
CA THR A 24 14.14 8.18 -1.60
C THR A 24 12.65 8.13 -1.91
N GLN A 25 12.18 8.89 -2.91
CA GLN A 25 10.78 8.87 -3.32
C GLN A 25 10.35 7.50 -3.84
N GLY A 26 11.16 6.86 -4.68
CA GLY A 26 10.88 5.53 -5.22
C GLY A 26 10.83 4.45 -4.14
N ILE A 27 11.77 4.47 -3.18
CA ILE A 27 11.77 3.54 -2.04
C ILE A 27 10.53 3.75 -1.18
N THR A 28 10.23 5.00 -0.78
CA THR A 28 9.06 5.30 0.04
C THR A 28 7.77 4.87 -0.66
N GLN A 29 7.59 5.25 -1.93
CA GLN A 29 6.42 4.86 -2.70
C GLN A 29 6.28 3.34 -2.84
N GLY A 30 7.39 2.65 -3.13
CA GLY A 30 7.40 1.19 -3.28
C GLY A 30 7.05 0.47 -1.97
N ILE A 31 7.57 0.94 -0.84
CA ILE A 31 7.26 0.38 0.49
C ILE A 31 5.79 0.61 0.82
N THR A 32 5.28 1.84 0.71
CA THR A 32 3.88 2.16 1.02
C THR A 32 2.91 1.36 0.14
N GLN A 33 3.16 1.29 -1.18
CA GLN A 33 2.33 0.48 -2.08
C GLN A 33 2.42 -1.02 -1.77
N GLY A 34 3.60 -1.50 -1.40
CA GLY A 34 3.82 -2.90 -1.03
C GLY A 34 3.06 -3.31 0.23
N ILE A 35 3.09 -2.45 1.26
CA ILE A 35 2.36 -2.66 2.52
C ILE A 35 0.85 -2.71 2.25
N ALA A 36 0.28 -1.67 1.63
CA ALA A 36 -1.16 -1.60 1.36
C ALA A 36 -1.66 -2.79 0.52
N LYS A 37 -0.90 -3.21 -0.50
CA LYS A 37 -1.23 -4.40 -1.30
C LYS A 37 -1.16 -5.69 -0.48
N GLY A 38 -0.19 -5.79 0.42
CA GLY A 38 -0.04 -6.92 1.34
C GLY A 38 -1.21 -7.04 2.30
N GLU A 39 -1.62 -5.91 2.91
CA GLU A 39 -2.75 -5.82 3.82
C GLU A 39 -4.07 -6.16 3.13
N SER A 40 -4.35 -5.56 1.96
CA SER A 40 -5.56 -5.87 1.19
C SER A 40 -5.64 -7.37 0.85
N LYS A 41 -4.53 -7.98 0.44
CA LYS A 41 -4.47 -9.43 0.15
C LYS A 41 -4.70 -10.28 1.40
N LEU A 42 -4.13 -9.89 2.54
CA LEU A 42 -4.34 -10.61 3.79
C LEU A 42 -5.80 -10.50 4.24
N LEU A 43 -6.35 -9.29 4.25
CA LEU A 43 -7.73 -9.03 4.64
C LEU A 43 -8.72 -9.77 3.74
N THR A 44 -8.50 -9.79 2.43
CA THR A 44 -9.29 -10.58 1.47
C THR A 44 -9.37 -12.05 1.91
N ARG A 45 -8.23 -12.67 2.23
CA ARG A 45 -8.19 -14.07 2.68
C ARG A 45 -8.91 -14.28 4.01
N GLN A 46 -8.83 -13.32 4.94
CA GLN A 46 -9.53 -13.42 6.21
C GLN A 46 -11.05 -13.33 6.02
N LEU A 47 -11.50 -12.40 5.17
CA LEU A 47 -12.91 -12.24 4.83
C LEU A 47 -13.44 -13.49 4.13
N GLU A 48 -12.68 -14.06 3.18
CA GLU A 48 -13.03 -15.31 2.51
C GLU A 48 -13.14 -16.49 3.49
N ARG A 49 -12.24 -16.57 4.48
CA ARG A 49 -12.28 -17.62 5.50
C ARG A 49 -13.48 -17.49 6.43
N ARG A 50 -13.90 -16.27 6.75
CA ARG A 50 -14.94 -16.01 7.75
C ARG A 50 -16.35 -15.99 7.14
N PHE A 51 -16.46 -15.50 5.91
CA PHE A 51 -17.75 -15.25 5.26
C PHE A 51 -17.94 -16.05 3.96
N GLY A 52 -16.92 -16.79 3.49
CA GLY A 52 -16.97 -17.53 2.23
C GLY A 52 -16.61 -16.66 1.03
N ALA A 53 -16.96 -17.11 -0.18
CA ALA A 53 -16.62 -16.40 -1.42
C ALA A 53 -17.15 -14.96 -1.39
N LEU A 54 -16.27 -13.99 -1.65
CA LEU A 54 -16.64 -12.58 -1.60
C LEU A 54 -17.45 -12.17 -2.82
N PRO A 55 -18.55 -11.42 -2.64
CA PRO A 55 -19.28 -10.83 -3.76
C PRO A 55 -18.43 -9.75 -4.45
N ALA A 56 -18.74 -9.49 -5.73
CA ALA A 56 -17.95 -8.57 -6.57
C ALA A 56 -17.76 -7.17 -5.95
N TRP A 57 -18.80 -6.63 -5.30
CA TRP A 57 -18.74 -5.33 -4.64
C TRP A 57 -17.70 -5.28 -3.50
N ALA A 58 -17.51 -6.38 -2.77
CA ALA A 58 -16.55 -6.45 -1.67
C ALA A 58 -15.12 -6.50 -2.22
N THR A 59 -14.90 -7.25 -3.31
CA THR A 59 -13.60 -7.29 -3.99
C THR A 59 -13.23 -5.94 -4.62
N GLU A 60 -14.21 -5.20 -5.13
CA GLU A 60 -14.01 -3.84 -5.66
C GLU A 60 -13.64 -2.85 -4.55
N LYS A 61 -14.31 -2.91 -3.40
CA LYS A 61 -13.93 -2.11 -2.21
C LYS A 61 -12.49 -2.40 -1.77
N LEU A 62 -12.10 -3.67 -1.66
CA LEU A 62 -10.74 -4.08 -1.25
C LEU A 62 -9.65 -3.64 -2.23
N SER A 63 -9.98 -3.56 -3.53
CA SER A 63 -9.05 -3.15 -4.58
C SER A 63 -8.80 -1.65 -4.60
N ASN A 64 -9.78 -0.86 -4.15
CA ASN A 64 -9.74 0.61 -4.14
C ASN A 64 -9.57 1.18 -2.71
N ALA A 65 -9.31 0.33 -1.72
CA ALA A 65 -9.23 0.73 -0.33
C ALA A 65 -8.01 1.62 -0.07
N SER A 66 -8.19 2.66 0.76
CA SER A 66 -7.08 3.35 1.41
C SER A 66 -6.48 2.48 2.51
N GLU A 67 -5.24 2.77 2.90
CA GLU A 67 -4.57 2.15 4.06
C GLU A 67 -5.44 2.24 5.33
N SER A 68 -5.99 3.42 5.62
CA SER A 68 -6.90 3.63 6.76
C SER A 68 -8.17 2.78 6.70
N ALA A 69 -8.71 2.54 5.50
CA ALA A 69 -9.88 1.67 5.34
C ALA A 69 -9.50 0.20 5.58
N LEU A 70 -8.34 -0.24 5.08
CA LEU A 70 -7.82 -1.60 5.32
C LEU A 70 -7.58 -1.86 6.81
N GLU A 71 -7.02 -0.88 7.54
CA GLU A 71 -6.85 -0.96 8.99
C GLU A 71 -8.20 -1.07 9.71
N ALA A 72 -9.13 -0.16 9.43
CA ALA A 72 -10.45 -0.16 10.06
C ALA A 72 -11.23 -1.46 9.82
N TRP A 73 -11.17 -1.99 8.59
CA TRP A 73 -11.80 -3.27 8.25
C TRP A 73 -11.07 -4.47 8.88
N GLY A 74 -9.74 -4.38 9.01
CA GLY A 74 -8.91 -5.36 9.70
C GLY A 74 -9.20 -5.48 11.19
N GLU A 75 -9.61 -4.40 11.85
CA GLU A 75 -10.13 -4.46 13.22
C GLU A 75 -11.58 -4.94 13.25
N ALA A 76 -12.41 -4.44 12.33
CA ALA A 76 -13.84 -4.74 12.29
C ALA A 76 -14.12 -6.23 12.04
N ILE A 77 -13.30 -6.91 11.23
CA ILE A 77 -13.47 -8.34 10.93
C ILE A 77 -13.46 -9.23 12.18
N LEU A 78 -12.79 -8.80 13.25
CA LEU A 78 -12.67 -9.56 14.49
C LEU A 78 -14.02 -9.68 15.22
N THR A 79 -14.93 -8.73 15.01
CA THR A 79 -16.18 -8.62 15.79
C THR A 79 -17.44 -8.53 14.92
N ALA A 80 -17.35 -8.02 13.69
CA ALA A 80 -18.49 -7.81 12.81
C ALA A 80 -19.22 -9.12 12.51
N PRO A 81 -20.56 -9.18 12.54
CA PRO A 81 -21.30 -10.40 12.23
C PRO A 81 -21.44 -10.66 10.73
N THR A 82 -21.27 -9.64 9.87
CA THR A 82 -21.43 -9.76 8.41
C THR A 82 -20.39 -8.93 7.65
N LEU A 83 -20.24 -9.19 6.35
CA LEU A 83 -19.37 -8.42 5.46
C LEU A 83 -19.76 -6.94 5.43
N GLU A 84 -21.05 -6.63 5.36
CA GLU A 84 -21.57 -5.26 5.31
C GLU A 84 -21.13 -4.47 6.55
N VAL A 85 -21.18 -5.09 7.74
CA VAL A 85 -20.75 -4.42 8.98
C VAL A 85 -19.25 -4.14 8.98
N VAL A 86 -18.42 -5.01 8.39
CA VAL A 86 -16.99 -4.74 8.20
C VAL A 86 -16.79 -3.50 7.33
N PHE A 87 -17.41 -3.47 6.15
CA PHE A 87 -17.22 -2.42 5.15
C PHE A 87 -17.99 -1.12 5.41
N ASN A 88 -18.79 -1.06 6.48
CA ASN A 88 -19.45 0.18 6.93
C ASN A 88 -18.57 0.98 7.91
N ARG A 89 -17.45 0.41 8.36
CA ARG A 89 -16.41 1.08 9.14
C ARG A 89 -15.46 1.75 8.14
N ASP A 90 -15.98 2.67 7.35
CA ASP A 90 -15.11 3.58 6.61
C ASP A 90 -14.58 4.57 7.65
N ALA A 91 -13.26 4.59 7.85
CA ALA A 91 -12.61 5.57 8.71
C ALA A 91 -12.90 6.96 8.14
N THR A 92 -14.00 7.57 8.58
CA THR A 92 -14.25 9.00 8.42
C THR A 92 -13.07 9.71 9.06
N SER A 93 -12.28 10.33 8.18
CA SER A 93 -11.25 11.35 8.36
C SER A 93 -10.87 11.76 9.78
#